data_AF-A0A501W1D2-F1
#
_entry.id   AF-A0A501W1D2-F1
#
_cell.length_a   1.000
_cell.length_b   1.000
_cell.length_c   1.000
_cell.angle_alpha   90.00
_cell.angle_beta   90.00
_cell.angle_gamma   90.00
#
_symmetry.space_group_name_H-M   'P 1'
#
loop_
_entity.id
_entity.type
_entity.pdbx_description
1 polymer ?
#
loop_
_entity_poly.entity_id
_entity_poly.type
_entity_poly.pdbx_seq_one_letter_code
_entity_poly.pdbx_strand_id
1 'polypeptide(L)'
;MVDEKTSITSMLTLFPAFKSQYEEHVKFWKRENPFGMDMAEFSHFALDVIAKGTDEEIEKLVNFAEQMITEGNDDVNYAIKFFFLENITNRSGDRKITLTRFTSRLKPKSYEFCRELDKFWGSKTEGID
;
A
#
# COMPACT_ATOMS: atom_id res chain seq x y z
N MET A 1 7.32 3.17 17.82
CA MET A 1 7.25 3.73 16.47
C MET A 1 7.84 2.70 15.53
N VAL A 2 7.11 2.30 14.51
CA VAL A 2 7.53 1.29 13.54
C VAL A 2 8.55 1.93 12.60
N ASP A 3 9.73 1.32 12.48
CA ASP A 3 10.76 1.71 11.52
C ASP A 3 10.65 0.92 10.21
N GLU A 4 11.47 1.23 9.22
CA GLU A 4 11.46 0.64 7.88
C GLU A 4 11.69 -0.87 7.95
N LYS A 5 12.65 -1.31 8.76
CA LYS A 5 12.98 -2.73 8.92
C LYS A 5 11.81 -3.50 9.53
N THR A 6 11.15 -2.93 10.53
CA THR A 6 9.98 -3.52 11.17
C THR A 6 8.80 -3.54 10.20
N SER A 7 8.60 -2.49 9.40
CA SER A 7 7.59 -2.44 8.34
C SER A 7 7.80 -3.54 7.30
N ILE A 8 9.01 -3.71 6.76
CA ILE A 8 9.34 -4.81 5.84
C ILE A 8 9.08 -6.18 6.47
N THR A 9 9.48 -6.36 7.74
CA THR A 9 9.28 -7.64 8.44
C THR A 9 7.78 -7.95 8.59
N SER A 10 6.97 -6.97 8.97
CA SER A 10 5.51 -7.11 9.09
C SER A 10 4.88 -7.41 7.73
N MET A 11 5.26 -6.67 6.69
CA MET A 11 4.81 -6.88 5.31
C MET A 11 5.07 -8.31 4.83
N LEU A 12 6.29 -8.81 4.97
CA LEU A 12 6.66 -10.16 4.53
C LEU A 12 6.03 -11.27 5.38
N THR A 13 5.71 -10.97 6.65
CA THR A 13 5.00 -11.89 7.54
C THR A 13 3.53 -12.01 7.17
N LEU A 14 2.88 -10.89 6.88
CA LEU A 14 1.47 -10.85 6.47
C LEU A 14 1.27 -11.39 5.06
N PHE A 15 2.24 -11.16 4.17
CA PHE A 15 2.18 -11.51 2.75
C PHE A 15 3.39 -12.36 2.33
N PRO A 16 3.48 -13.62 2.79
CA PRO A 16 4.61 -14.49 2.47
C PRO A 16 4.75 -14.75 0.96
N ALA A 17 3.66 -14.67 0.19
CA ALA A 17 3.68 -14.79 -1.27
C ALA A 17 4.47 -13.67 -1.96
N PHE A 18 4.59 -12.49 -1.34
CA PHE A 18 5.37 -11.37 -1.88
C PHE A 18 6.88 -11.56 -1.71
N LYS A 19 7.31 -12.48 -0.83
CA LYS A 19 8.73 -12.60 -0.44
C LYS A 19 9.68 -12.82 -1.63
N SER A 20 9.32 -13.70 -2.57
CA SER A 20 10.17 -13.96 -3.75
C SER A 20 10.31 -12.71 -4.63
N GLN A 21 9.21 -11.99 -4.86
CA GLN A 21 9.22 -10.75 -5.63
C GLN A 21 10.04 -9.66 -4.93
N TYR A 22 9.89 -9.53 -3.61
CA TYR A 22 10.69 -8.61 -2.81
C TYR A 22 12.19 -8.93 -2.86
N GLU A 23 12.58 -10.20 -2.80
CA GLU A 23 13.97 -10.62 -2.91
C GLU A 23 14.57 -10.28 -4.29
N GLU A 24 13.80 -10.43 -5.37
CA GLU A 24 14.19 -10.01 -6.71
C GLU A 24 14.35 -8.49 -6.82
N HIS A 25 13.41 -7.73 -6.26
CA HIS A 25 13.47 -6.27 -6.19
C HIS A 25 14.75 -5.81 -5.47
N VAL A 26 14.98 -6.31 -4.25
CA VAL A 26 16.17 -5.97 -3.46
C VAL A 26 17.46 -6.35 -4.19
N LYS A 27 17.48 -7.48 -4.92
CA LYS A 27 18.63 -7.89 -5.74
C LYS A 27 18.87 -6.93 -6.91
N PHE A 28 17.81 -6.52 -7.61
CA PHE A 28 17.89 -5.54 -8.69
C PHE A 28 18.53 -4.23 -8.21
N TRP A 29 18.12 -3.76 -7.03
CA TRP A 29 18.65 -2.57 -6.38
C TRP A 29 19.96 -2.77 -5.62
N LYS A 30 20.52 -3.98 -5.62
CA LYS A 30 21.74 -4.34 -4.87
C LYS A 30 21.67 -3.96 -3.37
N ARG A 31 20.47 -3.99 -2.77
CA ARG A 31 20.19 -3.58 -1.38
C ARG A 31 20.37 -2.08 -1.08
N GLU A 32 20.39 -1.23 -2.12
CA GLU A 32 20.52 0.23 -1.98
C GLU A 32 19.21 0.97 -2.32
N ASN A 33 18.09 0.26 -2.40
CA ASN A 33 16.80 0.89 -2.67
C ASN A 33 16.36 1.81 -1.53
N PRO A 34 15.81 2.99 -1.85
CA PRO A 34 15.05 3.77 -0.89
C PRO A 34 13.83 2.99 -0.40
N PHE A 35 13.46 3.14 0.87
CA PHE A 35 12.31 2.45 1.46
C PHE A 35 10.98 2.73 0.72
N GLY A 36 10.81 3.94 0.19
CA GLY A 36 9.66 4.26 -0.67
C GLY A 36 9.55 3.34 -1.90
N MET A 37 10.68 2.91 -2.49
CA MET A 37 10.66 1.99 -3.63
C MET A 37 10.23 0.57 -3.23
N ASP A 38 10.54 0.13 -2.01
CA ASP A 38 10.00 -1.14 -1.48
C ASP A 38 8.48 -1.08 -1.37
N MET A 39 7.95 0.03 -0.86
CA MET A 39 6.50 0.23 -0.74
C MET A 39 5.82 0.38 -2.10
N ALA A 40 6.50 0.97 -3.09
CA ALA A 40 6.03 1.00 -4.47
C ALA A 40 5.96 -0.40 -5.09
N GLU A 41 6.99 -1.23 -4.91
CA GLU A 41 6.97 -2.63 -5.34
C GLU A 41 5.82 -3.40 -4.67
N PHE A 42 5.66 -3.20 -3.36
CA PHE A 42 4.58 -3.82 -2.62
C PHE A 42 3.18 -3.35 -3.10
N SER A 43 3.05 -2.10 -3.55
CA SER A 43 1.80 -1.61 -4.13
C SER A 43 1.40 -2.39 -5.39
N HIS A 44 2.36 -2.83 -6.20
CA HIS A 44 2.09 -3.65 -7.38
C HIS A 44 1.58 -5.03 -7.00
N PHE A 45 2.19 -5.67 -5.99
CA PHE A 45 1.68 -6.92 -5.42
C PHE A 45 0.27 -6.74 -4.82
N ALA A 46 0.05 -5.65 -4.09
CA ALA A 46 -1.24 -5.35 -3.47
C ALA A 46 -2.36 -5.19 -4.50
N LEU A 47 -2.09 -4.63 -5.68
CA LEU A 47 -3.07 -4.55 -6.77
C LEU A 47 -3.53 -5.93 -7.26
N ASP A 48 -2.63 -6.91 -7.33
CA ASP A 48 -3.00 -8.30 -7.64
C ASP A 48 -3.88 -8.91 -6.54
N VAL A 49 -3.56 -8.65 -5.27
CA VAL A 49 -4.38 -9.08 -4.13
C VAL A 49 -5.76 -8.42 -4.17
N ILE A 50 -5.86 -7.13 -4.50
CA ILE A 50 -7.15 -6.44 -4.61
C ILE A 50 -7.99 -7.03 -5.76
N ALA A 51 -7.35 -7.34 -6.88
CA ALA A 51 -8.03 -7.86 -8.06
C ALA A 51 -8.50 -9.31 -7.89
N LYS A 52 -7.69 -10.18 -7.27
CA LYS A 52 -7.89 -11.64 -7.29
C LYS A 52 -7.96 -12.29 -5.91
N GLY A 53 -7.51 -11.59 -4.88
CA GLY A 53 -7.44 -12.09 -3.52
C GLY A 53 -8.79 -12.10 -2.80
N THR A 54 -8.77 -12.74 -1.64
CA THR A 54 -9.89 -12.84 -0.71
C THR A 54 -10.09 -11.52 0.05
N ASP A 55 -11.30 -11.32 0.58
CA ASP A 55 -11.57 -10.16 1.41
C ASP A 55 -10.71 -10.12 2.69
N GLU A 56 -10.30 -11.28 3.22
CA GLU A 56 -9.39 -11.35 4.37
C GLU A 56 -7.99 -10.82 4.01
N GLU A 57 -7.48 -11.13 2.81
CA GLU A 57 -6.20 -10.60 2.34
C GLU A 57 -6.27 -9.09 2.10
N ILE A 58 -7.40 -8.59 1.59
CA ILE A 58 -7.65 -7.15 1.43
C ILE A 58 -7.71 -6.47 2.81
N GLU A 59 -8.38 -7.08 3.79
CA GLU A 59 -8.40 -6.58 5.18
C GLU A 59 -6.98 -6.51 5.77
N LYS A 60 -6.11 -7.48 5.49
CA LYS A 60 -4.70 -7.41 5.91
C LYS A 60 -3.98 -6.21 5.29
N LEU A 61 -4.25 -5.89 4.01
CA LEU A 61 -3.62 -4.75 3.33
C LEU A 61 -4.04 -3.41 3.95
N VAL A 62 -5.34 -3.21 4.17
CA VAL A 62 -5.84 -1.96 4.76
C VAL A 62 -5.39 -1.80 6.22
N ASN A 63 -5.34 -2.89 6.99
CA ASN A 63 -4.84 -2.86 8.36
C ASN A 63 -3.33 -2.57 8.40
N PHE A 64 -2.55 -3.16 7.50
CA PHE A 64 -1.13 -2.84 7.36
C PHE A 64 -0.92 -1.36 7.06
N ALA A 65 -1.61 -0.82 6.04
CA ALA A 65 -1.48 0.59 5.67
C ALA A 65 -1.86 1.53 6.83
N GLU A 66 -2.97 1.26 7.52
CA GLU A 66 -3.40 2.04 8.69
C GLU A 66 -2.36 2.02 9.81
N GLN A 67 -1.86 0.84 10.15
CA GLN A 67 -0.86 0.68 11.20
C GLN A 67 0.41 1.46 10.86
N MET A 68 0.91 1.33 9.62
CA MET A 68 2.14 2.01 9.24
C MET A 68 1.97 3.54 9.19
N ILE A 69 0.78 4.05 8.85
CA ILE A 69 0.49 5.49 8.91
C ILE A 69 0.38 5.97 10.37
N THR A 70 -0.21 5.19 11.26
CA THR A 70 -0.50 5.64 12.64
C THR A 70 0.69 5.45 13.59
N GLU A 71 1.44 4.37 13.42
CA GLU A 71 2.49 3.95 14.34
C GLU A 71 3.91 4.06 13.74
N GLY A 72 4.02 4.25 12.42
CA GLY A 72 5.29 4.39 11.71
C GLY A 72 6.03 5.69 12.04
N ASN A 73 7.35 5.68 11.84
CA ASN A 73 8.15 6.91 11.79
C ASN A 73 7.78 7.75 10.55
N ASP A 74 8.35 8.96 10.45
CA ASP A 74 8.01 9.88 9.36
C ASP A 74 8.29 9.27 7.98
N ASP A 75 9.40 8.54 7.82
CA ASP A 75 9.77 7.87 6.57
C ASP A 75 8.80 6.73 6.21
N VAL A 76 8.37 5.93 7.19
CA VAL A 76 7.37 4.87 7.01
C VAL A 76 6.00 5.44 6.66
N ASN A 77 5.56 6.47 7.39
CA ASN A 77 4.30 7.16 7.14
C ASN A 77 4.27 7.73 5.71
N TYR A 78 5.35 8.42 5.33
CA TYR A 78 5.50 9.04 4.02
C TYR A 78 5.50 7.98 2.90
N ALA A 79 6.28 6.91 3.05
CA ALA A 79 6.35 5.84 2.06
C ALA A 79 4.99 5.16 1.85
N ILE A 80 4.24 4.89 2.91
CA ILE A 80 2.93 4.25 2.79
C ILE A 80 1.90 5.17 2.14
N LYS A 81 1.94 6.46 2.43
CA LYS A 81 1.06 7.45 1.80
C LYS A 81 1.33 7.57 0.30
N PHE A 82 2.57 7.93 -0.06
CA PHE A 82 2.87 8.40 -1.42
C PHE A 82 3.43 7.30 -2.35
N PHE A 83 3.93 6.19 -1.80
CA PHE A 83 4.45 5.09 -2.62
C PHE A 83 3.57 3.85 -2.59
N PHE A 84 2.72 3.68 -1.57
CA PHE A 84 1.78 2.57 -1.50
C PHE A 84 0.35 2.99 -1.85
N LEU A 85 -0.28 3.82 -1.02
CA LEU A 85 -1.69 4.20 -1.20
C LEU A 85 -1.90 5.01 -2.49
N GLU A 86 -1.10 6.03 -2.74
CA GLU A 86 -1.18 6.83 -3.97
C GLU A 86 -1.03 5.97 -5.23
N ASN A 87 -0.08 5.03 -5.24
CA ASN A 87 0.10 4.12 -6.38
C ASN A 87 -1.11 3.21 -6.61
N ILE A 88 -1.77 2.78 -5.54
CA ILE A 88 -3.00 1.99 -5.61
C ILE A 88 -4.17 2.85 -6.13
N THR A 89 -4.37 4.04 -5.58
CA THR A 89 -5.48 4.94 -5.98
C THR A 89 -5.32 5.48 -7.40
N ASN A 90 -4.08 5.63 -7.88
CA ASN A 90 -3.77 5.96 -9.28
C ASN A 90 -4.25 4.90 -10.28
N ARG A 91 -4.70 3.72 -9.83
CA ARG A 91 -5.34 2.68 -10.66
C ARG A 91 -6.87 2.78 -10.71
N SER A 92 -7.46 3.78 -10.06
CA SER A 92 -8.89 4.07 -10.17
C SER A 92 -9.32 4.20 -11.64
N GLY A 93 -10.41 3.56 -12.03
CA GLY A 93 -10.89 3.51 -13.42
C GLY A 93 -10.24 2.43 -14.31
N ASP A 94 -9.26 1.66 -13.83
CA ASP A 94 -8.81 0.46 -14.54
C ASP A 94 -9.88 -0.62 -14.48
N ARG A 95 -10.44 -0.99 -15.64
CA ARG A 95 -11.50 -2.00 -15.77
C ARG A 95 -11.13 -3.38 -15.24
N LYS A 96 -9.84 -3.66 -15.01
CA LYS A 96 -9.36 -4.93 -14.48
C LYS A 96 -9.35 -4.98 -12.95
N ILE A 97 -9.51 -3.84 -12.27
CA ILE A 97 -9.35 -3.71 -10.82
C ILE A 97 -10.58 -3.02 -10.24
N THR A 98 -11.38 -3.78 -9.49
CA THR A 98 -12.51 -3.21 -8.74
C THR A 98 -12.00 -2.60 -7.45
N LEU A 99 -11.53 -1.36 -7.51
CA LEU A 99 -10.82 -0.72 -6.40
C LEU A 99 -11.71 -0.46 -5.18
N THR A 100 -13.03 -0.38 -5.38
CA THR A 100 -14.03 -0.29 -4.29
C THR A 100 -13.93 -1.42 -3.27
N ARG A 101 -13.42 -2.60 -3.64
CA ARG A 101 -13.15 -3.69 -2.67
C ARG A 101 -12.11 -3.27 -1.63
N PHE A 102 -11.12 -2.49 -2.03
CA PHE A 102 -10.08 -1.96 -1.16
C PHE A 102 -10.54 -0.69 -0.44
N THR A 103 -11.03 0.31 -1.18
CA THR A 103 -11.33 1.64 -0.62
C THR A 103 -12.46 1.62 0.41
N SER A 104 -13.47 0.76 0.23
CA SER A 104 -14.57 0.58 1.20
C SER A 104 -14.13 0.00 2.55
N ARG A 105 -12.92 -0.57 2.63
CA ARG A 105 -12.37 -1.21 3.84
C ARG A 105 -11.27 -0.39 4.49
N LEU A 106 -10.85 0.71 3.86
CA LEU A 106 -9.84 1.62 4.40
C LEU A 106 -10.22 2.06 5.81
N LYS A 107 -9.21 2.13 6.67
CA LYS A 107 -9.37 2.55 8.05
C LYS A 107 -9.23 4.08 8.14
N PRO A 108 -9.53 4.71 9.28
CA PRO A 108 -9.73 6.16 9.33
C PRO A 108 -8.59 7.01 8.77
N LYS A 109 -7.32 6.71 9.07
CA LYS A 109 -6.18 7.53 8.63
C LYS A 109 -5.79 7.29 7.19
N SER A 110 -5.84 6.05 6.74
CA SER A 110 -5.64 5.69 5.34
C SER A 110 -6.75 6.25 4.44
N TYR A 111 -8.02 6.20 4.88
CA TYR A 111 -9.14 6.84 4.18
C TYR A 111 -9.02 8.37 4.14
N GLU A 112 -8.71 9.00 5.29
CA GLU A 112 -8.51 10.45 5.39
C GLU A 112 -7.44 10.93 4.40
N PHE A 113 -6.31 10.23 4.34
CA PHE A 113 -5.24 10.52 3.38
C PHE A 113 -5.71 10.40 1.93
N CYS A 114 -6.33 9.27 1.52
CA CYS A 114 -6.78 9.09 0.14
C CYS A 114 -7.77 10.18 -0.29
N ARG A 115 -8.66 10.61 0.61
CA ARG A 115 -9.59 11.72 0.36
C ARG A 115 -8.88 13.06 0.20
N GLU A 116 -7.88 13.34 1.03
CA GLU A 116 -7.07 14.56 0.91
C GLU A 116 -6.24 14.57 -0.36
N LEU A 117 -5.70 13.42 -0.74
CA LEU A 117 -4.97 13.21 -1.98
C LEU A 117 -5.84 13.51 -3.21
N ASP A 118 -7.09 13.00 -3.22
CA ASP A 118 -8.06 13.30 -4.28
C ASP A 118 -8.36 14.80 -4.38
N LYS A 119 -8.54 15.49 -3.25
CA LYS A 119 -8.74 16.95 -3.23
C LYS A 119 -7.52 17.71 -3.75
N PHE A 120 -6.33 17.25 -3.41
CA PHE A 120 -5.08 17.89 -3.80
C PHE A 120 -4.83 17.75 -5.32
N TRP A 121 -5.02 16.56 -5.87
CA TRP A 121 -4.81 16.30 -7.31
C TRP A 121 -6.02 16.65 -8.18
N GLY A 122 -7.19 16.89 -7.59
CA GLY A 122 -8.44 17.05 -8.32
C GLY A 122 -8.93 15.74 -8.96
N SER A 123 -8.49 14.59 -8.44
CA SER A 123 -8.90 13.26 -8.88
C SER A 123 -10.16 12.77 -8.17
N LYS A 124 -10.69 11.64 -8.64
CA LYS A 124 -11.74 10.89 -7.95
C LYS A 124 -11.38 9.41 -7.93
N THR A 125 -11.07 8.92 -6.74
CA THR A 125 -10.82 7.51 -6.50
C THR A 125 -12.14 6.79 -6.24
N GLU A 126 -12.37 5.66 -6.90
CA GLU A 126 -13.57 4.85 -6.69
C GLU A 126 -13.74 4.47 -5.21
N GLY A 127 -14.87 4.84 -4.61
CA GLY A 127 -15.21 4.53 -3.22
C GLY A 127 -14.61 5.47 -2.17
N ILE A 128 -14.04 6.62 -2.59
CA ILE A 128 -13.63 7.73 -1.72
C ILE A 128 -14.55 8.93 -1.98
N ASP A 129 -15.09 9.53 -0.91
CA ASP A 129 -16.04 10.66 -0.95
C ASP A 129 -15.40 12.00 -0.53
#